data_AF-A0A673FM02-F1
#
_entry.id   AF-A0A673FM02-F1
#
_cell.length_a   1.000
_cell.length_b   1.000
_cell.length_c   1.000
_cell.angle_alpha   90.00
_cell.angle_beta   90.00
_cell.angle_gamma   90.00
#
_symmetry.space_group_name_H-M   'P 1'
#
loop_
_entity.id
_entity.type
_entity.pdbx_description
1 polymer ?
#
loop_
_entity_poly.entity_id
_entity_poly.type
_entity_poly.pdbx_seq_one_letter_code
_entity_poly.pdbx_strand_id
1 'polypeptide(L)'
;MASSLLKVAGLSRCALHTLPSVRALSLTVPVSQGVPRSLWKLGRLNHVAIAVPDLEKATALYRDVLGAQVSATVPLPEHGVYTVFVELGNTKLELLHPLGEKSPIAGFLQKNRAGGMHHICIEVNIRLG
;
A
#
# COMPACT_ATOMS: atom_id res chain seq x y z
N MET A 1 37.01 41.46 24.74
CA MET A 1 36.91 41.85 26.17
C MET A 1 36.11 40.74 26.83
N ALA A 2 36.55 39.88 27.72
CA ALA A 2 37.69 39.69 28.61
C ALA A 2 37.72 38.15 28.85
N SER A 3 38.65 37.44 29.47
CA SER A 3 39.94 37.65 30.12
C SER A 3 40.39 36.21 30.49
N SER A 4 41.66 35.89 30.31
CA SER A 4 42.28 34.62 30.71
C SER A 4 42.48 34.48 32.24
N LEU A 5 42.97 33.29 32.63
CA LEU A 5 43.81 32.92 33.80
C LEU A 5 43.10 32.28 35.00
N LEU A 6 43.30 30.97 35.24
CA LEU A 6 44.34 30.30 36.09
C LEU A 6 43.78 30.09 37.53
N LYS A 7 43.99 29.04 38.34
CA LYS A 7 45.04 28.02 38.49
C LYS A 7 44.57 26.95 39.52
N VAL A 8 44.85 25.68 39.24
CA VAL A 8 45.30 24.54 40.11
C VAL A 8 44.97 24.53 41.61
N ALA A 9 44.40 23.43 42.12
CA ALA A 9 44.94 22.61 43.24
C ALA A 9 44.01 21.44 43.60
N GLY A 10 44.57 20.31 44.05
CA GLY A 10 43.85 19.33 44.87
C GLY A 10 43.86 17.88 44.37
N LEU A 11 45.02 17.21 44.48
CA LEU A 11 45.04 15.77 44.67
C LEU A 11 44.28 15.43 45.95
N SER A 12 43.31 14.51 45.88
CA SER A 12 42.96 13.70 47.06
C SER A 12 42.65 12.28 46.62
N ARG A 13 43.49 11.36 47.10
CA ARG A 13 43.33 9.91 46.96
C ARG A 13 42.17 9.50 47.85
N CYS A 14 41.15 8.85 47.30
CA CYS A 14 40.16 8.17 48.12
C CYS A 14 39.83 6.79 47.54
N ALA A 15 40.34 5.79 48.26
CA ALA A 15 39.91 4.40 48.38
C ALA A 15 39.45 3.65 47.12
N LEU A 16 40.29 2.71 46.69
CA LEU A 16 39.88 1.48 46.01
C LEU A 16 38.85 0.74 46.88
N HIS A 17 37.58 0.85 46.54
CA HIS A 17 36.57 -0.13 46.96
C HIS A 17 36.51 -1.22 45.89
N THR A 18 36.99 -2.42 46.25
CA THR A 18 36.76 -3.65 45.51
C THR A 18 35.26 -3.92 45.43
N LEU A 19 34.67 -3.70 44.25
CA LEU A 19 33.34 -4.21 43.94
C LEU A 19 33.43 -5.72 43.75
N PRO A 20 32.51 -6.53 44.32
CA PRO A 20 32.49 -7.95 44.06
C PRO A 20 32.16 -8.16 42.57
N SER A 21 32.94 -9.01 41.91
CA SER A 21 32.71 -9.43 40.53
C SER A 21 31.38 -10.19 40.46
N VAL A 22 30.31 -9.48 40.09
CA VAL A 22 29.04 -10.12 39.75
C VAL A 22 29.23 -10.77 38.40
N ARG A 23 29.39 -12.10 38.41
CA ARG A 23 29.49 -12.93 37.21
C ARG A 23 28.18 -12.79 36.44
N ALA A 24 28.17 -11.93 35.43
CA ALA A 24 27.04 -11.78 34.53
C ALA A 24 26.83 -13.12 33.81
N LEU A 25 25.84 -13.90 34.23
CA LEU A 25 25.32 -14.98 33.41
C LEU A 25 24.71 -14.32 32.18
N SER A 26 25.44 -14.42 31.07
CA SER A 26 24.96 -14.07 29.74
C SER A 26 23.86 -15.06 29.37
N LEU A 27 22.62 -14.72 29.76
CA LEU A 27 21.42 -15.31 29.19
C LEU A 27 21.20 -14.62 27.84
N THR A 28 21.93 -15.04 26.81
CA THR A 28 21.52 -14.75 25.44
C THR A 28 20.29 -15.60 25.14
N VAL A 29 19.12 -15.12 25.55
CA VAL A 29 17.85 -15.54 24.94
C VAL A 29 17.89 -15.00 23.51
N PRO A 30 17.79 -15.82 22.46
CA PRO A 30 17.62 -15.30 21.13
C PRO A 30 16.24 -14.65 21.08
N VAL A 31 16.21 -13.32 21.17
CA VAL A 31 15.01 -12.51 20.90
C VAL A 31 14.79 -12.54 19.39
N SER A 32 14.34 -13.67 18.87
CA SER A 32 13.55 -13.69 17.64
C SER A 32 12.10 -13.48 18.06
N GLN A 33 11.79 -12.28 18.55
CA GLN A 33 10.43 -11.88 18.84
C GLN A 33 10.06 -10.74 17.90
N GLY A 34 9.02 -10.96 17.08
CA GLY A 34 8.11 -9.86 16.77
C GLY A 34 7.93 -9.47 15.32
N VAL A 35 7.99 -10.36 14.34
CA VAL A 35 7.12 -10.18 13.16
C VAL A 35 5.83 -10.95 13.47
N PRO A 36 4.68 -10.28 13.69
CA PRO A 36 3.42 -10.96 13.84
C PRO A 36 3.22 -11.91 12.64
N ARG A 37 2.81 -13.16 12.87
CA ARG A 37 2.30 -13.99 11.76
C ARG A 37 1.25 -13.16 11.03
N SER A 38 1.27 -13.18 9.69
CA SER A 38 0.38 -12.30 8.91
C SER A 38 -1.07 -12.57 9.31
N LEU A 39 -1.66 -11.60 10.02
CA LEU A 39 -3.07 -11.63 10.44
C LEU A 39 -4.00 -11.65 9.22
N TRP A 40 -3.48 -11.22 8.07
CA TRP A 40 -4.14 -11.24 6.77
C TRP A 40 -3.40 -12.16 5.82
N LYS A 41 -4.15 -12.97 5.08
CA LYS A 41 -3.68 -13.79 3.97
C LYS A 41 -4.05 -13.09 2.67
N LEU A 42 -3.06 -12.85 1.82
CA LEU A 42 -3.28 -12.33 0.48
C LEU A 42 -4.02 -13.38 -0.36
N GLY A 43 -5.07 -12.95 -1.03
CA GLY A 43 -5.93 -13.76 -1.88
C GLY A 43 -5.59 -13.60 -3.36
N ARG A 44 -6.58 -13.86 -4.20
CA ARG A 44 -6.46 -13.72 -5.66
C ARG A 44 -6.54 -12.26 -6.11
N LEU A 45 -6.08 -12.01 -7.33
CA LEU A 45 -6.42 -10.79 -8.05
C LEU A 45 -7.93 -10.79 -8.31
N ASN A 46 -8.61 -9.73 -7.86
CA ASN A 46 -10.04 -9.56 -8.07
C ASN A 46 -10.30 -8.92 -9.44
N HIS A 47 -9.63 -7.79 -9.71
CA HIS A 47 -9.70 -7.10 -10.99
C HIS A 47 -8.49 -6.20 -11.24
N VAL A 48 -8.31 -5.83 -12.51
CA VAL A 48 -7.47 -4.70 -12.93
C VAL A 48 -8.40 -3.60 -13.45
N ALA A 49 -8.32 -2.43 -12.85
CA ALA A 49 -9.13 -1.29 -13.26
C ALA A 49 -8.42 -0.49 -14.35
N ILE A 50 -9.15 -0.16 -15.41
CA ILE A 50 -8.67 0.61 -16.57
C ILE A 50 -9.57 1.83 -16.71
N ALA A 51 -9.02 3.02 -16.51
CA ALA A 51 -9.74 4.25 -16.79
C ALA A 51 -9.78 4.48 -18.30
N VAL A 52 -10.97 4.68 -18.87
CA VAL A 52 -11.18 4.81 -20.30
C VAL A 52 -11.86 6.15 -20.64
N PRO A 53 -11.43 6.85 -21.71
CA PRO A 53 -12.02 8.13 -22.10
C PRO A 53 -13.39 7.97 -22.75
N ASP A 54 -13.73 6.77 -23.24
CA ASP A 54 -15.00 6.45 -23.87
C ASP A 54 -15.35 4.99 -23.50
N LEU A 55 -16.36 4.83 -22.65
CA LEU A 55 -16.73 3.53 -22.10
C LEU A 55 -17.34 2.62 -23.17
N GLU A 56 -18.11 3.18 -24.11
CA GLU A 56 -18.77 2.41 -25.17
C GLU A 56 -17.74 1.87 -26.15
N LYS A 57 -16.79 2.71 -26.61
CA LYS A 57 -15.72 2.26 -27.49
C LYS A 57 -14.83 1.20 -26.83
N ALA A 58 -14.48 1.40 -25.56
CA ALA A 58 -13.68 0.42 -24.83
C ALA A 58 -14.44 -0.91 -24.67
N THR A 59 -15.74 -0.85 -24.33
CA THR A 59 -16.61 -2.03 -24.23
C THR A 59 -16.70 -2.78 -25.55
N ALA A 60 -16.93 -2.07 -26.66
CA ALA A 60 -16.98 -2.64 -28.01
C ALA A 60 -15.66 -3.30 -28.42
N LEU A 61 -14.51 -2.71 -28.07
CA LEU A 61 -13.21 -3.33 -28.31
C LEU A 61 -13.13 -4.72 -27.67
N TYR A 62 -13.43 -4.84 -26.37
CA TYR A 62 -13.34 -6.12 -25.68
C TYR A 62 -14.41 -7.12 -26.15
N ARG A 63 -15.64 -6.66 -26.39
CA ARG A 63 -16.75 -7.52 -26.81
C ARG A 63 -16.64 -7.96 -28.27
N ASP A 64 -16.51 -7.01 -29.19
CA ASP A 64 -16.71 -7.24 -30.63
C ASP A 64 -15.41 -7.60 -31.35
N VAL A 65 -14.28 -7.01 -30.92
CA VAL A 65 -12.98 -7.26 -31.56
C VAL A 65 -12.26 -8.42 -30.89
N LEU A 66 -12.26 -8.46 -29.56
CA LEU A 66 -11.55 -9.48 -28.79
C LEU A 66 -12.43 -10.67 -28.35
N GLY A 67 -13.74 -10.59 -28.56
CA GLY A 67 -14.68 -11.69 -28.30
C GLY A 67 -14.90 -12.01 -26.82
N ALA A 68 -14.59 -11.10 -25.91
CA ALA A 68 -14.79 -11.29 -24.48
C ALA A 68 -16.27 -11.16 -24.09
N GLN A 69 -16.66 -11.84 -23.00
CA GLN A 69 -17.94 -11.56 -22.36
C GLN A 69 -17.83 -10.27 -21.55
N VAL A 70 -18.77 -9.35 -21.76
CA VAL A 70 -18.76 -8.01 -21.16
C VAL A 70 -20.12 -7.70 -20.54
N SER A 71 -20.13 -7.12 -19.34
CA SER A 71 -21.36 -6.74 -18.64
C SER A 71 -22.03 -5.52 -19.28
N ALA A 72 -23.26 -5.25 -18.87
CA ALA A 72 -23.86 -3.93 -19.09
C ALA A 72 -23.13 -2.84 -18.29
N THR A 73 -23.27 -1.59 -18.74
CA THR A 73 -22.80 -0.42 -18.01
C THR A 73 -23.59 -0.22 -16.73
N VAL A 74 -22.88 -0.06 -15.61
CA VAL A 74 -23.49 0.20 -14.29
C VAL A 74 -23.05 1.57 -13.79
N PRO A 75 -23.98 2.50 -13.49
CA PRO A 75 -23.65 3.73 -12.81
C PRO A 75 -23.40 3.46 -11.32
N LEU A 76 -22.30 4.01 -10.78
CA LEU A 76 -21.97 3.99 -9.36
C LEU A 76 -21.79 5.43 -8.85
N PRO A 77 -22.90 6.16 -8.57
CA PRO A 77 -22.85 7.58 -8.21
C PRO A 77 -22.02 7.86 -6.96
N GLU A 78 -22.07 6.99 -5.96
CA GLU A 78 -21.30 7.12 -4.71
C GLU A 78 -19.79 7.07 -4.94
N HIS A 79 -19.37 6.38 -6.00
CA HIS A 79 -17.96 6.27 -6.40
C HIS A 79 -17.58 7.24 -7.53
N GLY A 80 -18.55 7.98 -8.08
CA GLY A 80 -18.35 8.93 -9.17
C GLY A 80 -17.84 8.26 -10.45
N VAL A 81 -18.24 7.02 -10.74
CA VAL A 81 -17.85 6.30 -11.95
C VAL A 81 -19.02 5.53 -12.58
N TYR A 82 -18.97 5.36 -13.89
CA TYR A 82 -19.59 4.23 -14.58
C TYR A 82 -18.59 3.08 -14.66
N THR A 83 -19.08 1.85 -14.55
CA THR A 83 -18.26 0.65 -14.66
C THR A 83 -18.83 -0.36 -15.66
N VAL A 84 -17.93 -1.09 -16.31
CA VAL A 84 -18.23 -2.26 -17.15
C VAL A 84 -17.18 -3.34 -16.83
N PHE A 85 -17.63 -4.58 -16.65
CA PHE A 85 -16.75 -5.71 -16.39
C PHE A 85 -16.51 -6.54 -17.63
N VAL A 86 -15.23 -6.83 -17.91
CA VAL A 86 -14.80 -7.79 -18.93
C VAL A 86 -14.36 -9.07 -18.22
N GLU A 87 -15.01 -10.19 -18.54
CA GLU A 87 -14.74 -11.49 -17.92
C GLU A 87 -13.59 -12.21 -18.63
N LEU A 88 -12.54 -12.58 -17.88
CA LEU A 88 -11.38 -13.32 -18.38
C LEU A 88 -11.31 -14.77 -17.84
N GLY A 89 -12.31 -15.19 -17.06
CA GLY A 89 -12.36 -16.50 -16.41
C GLY A 89 -11.60 -16.58 -15.08
N ASN A 90 -10.34 -16.14 -15.04
CA ASN A 90 -9.53 -16.16 -13.81
C ASN A 90 -9.59 -14.85 -12.98
N THR A 91 -9.94 -13.73 -13.63
CA THR A 91 -10.08 -12.40 -13.05
C THR A 91 -10.99 -11.55 -13.95
N LYS A 92 -11.21 -10.29 -13.58
CA LYS A 92 -11.93 -9.30 -14.41
C LYS A 92 -11.04 -8.13 -14.80
N LEU A 93 -11.36 -7.49 -15.93
CA LEU A 93 -11.01 -6.09 -16.14
C LEU A 93 -12.21 -5.25 -15.75
N GLU A 94 -11.96 -4.16 -15.05
CA GLU A 94 -12.98 -3.17 -14.70
C GLU A 94 -12.72 -1.89 -15.50
N LEU A 95 -13.56 -1.63 -16.50
CA LEU A 95 -13.48 -0.42 -17.32
C LEU A 95 -14.23 0.70 -16.60
N LEU A 96 -13.51 1.77 -16.26
CA LEU A 96 -14.06 2.89 -15.51
C LEU A 96 -14.13 4.15 -16.36
N HIS A 97 -15.27 4.84 -16.31
CA HIS A 97 -15.44 6.16 -16.90
C HIS A 97 -16.02 7.14 -15.87
N PRO A 98 -15.61 8.42 -15.85
CA PRO A 98 -16.13 9.41 -14.91
C PRO A 98 -17.66 9.49 -14.93
N LEU A 99 -18.26 9.56 -13.75
CA LEU A 99 -19.65 9.94 -13.54
C LEU A 99 -19.69 11.17 -12.63
N GLY A 100 -20.19 12.28 -13.17
CA GLY A 100 -20.23 13.58 -12.48
C GLY A 100 -18.88 14.31 -12.45
N GLU A 101 -18.93 15.59 -12.08
CA GLU A 101 -17.77 16.51 -12.15
C GLU A 101 -16.68 16.20 -11.11
N LYS A 102 -17.04 15.52 -10.01
CA LYS A 102 -16.15 15.20 -8.89
C LYS A 102 -15.61 13.76 -8.93
N SER A 103 -15.63 13.13 -10.11
CA SER A 103 -15.12 11.76 -10.26
C SER A 103 -13.66 11.64 -9.82
N PRO A 104 -13.29 10.63 -9.01
CA PRO A 104 -11.92 10.46 -8.53
C PRO A 104 -10.91 10.17 -9.66
N ILE A 105 -11.38 9.65 -10.81
CA ILE A 105 -10.53 9.32 -11.95
C ILE A 105 -10.45 10.42 -13.01
N ALA A 106 -11.19 11.53 -12.85
CA ALA A 106 -11.20 12.62 -13.82
C ALA A 106 -9.79 13.22 -14.03
N GLY A 107 -9.06 13.47 -12.95
CA GLY A 107 -7.68 13.97 -13.01
C GLY A 107 -6.72 12.99 -13.67
N PHE A 108 -6.95 11.67 -13.53
CA PHE A 108 -6.16 10.65 -14.21
C PHE A 108 -6.35 10.72 -15.73
N LEU A 109 -7.59 10.82 -16.22
CA LEU A 109 -7.87 10.93 -17.66
C LEU A 109 -7.45 12.27 -18.28
N GLN A 110 -7.39 13.35 -17.48
CA GLN A 110 -6.81 14.62 -17.94
C GLN A 110 -5.31 14.49 -18.25
N LYS A 111 -4.59 13.69 -17.46
CA LYS A 111 -3.16 13.41 -17.69
C LYS A 111 -2.96 12.33 -18.75
N ASN A 112 -3.80 11.30 -18.74
CA ASN A 112 -3.75 10.14 -19.62
C ASN A 112 -4.93 10.18 -20.59
N ARG A 113 -4.84 11.01 -21.62
CA ARG A 113 -5.96 11.31 -22.53
C ARG A 113 -6.49 10.08 -23.28
N ALA A 114 -5.65 9.09 -23.52
CA ALA A 114 -6.02 7.82 -24.16
C ALA A 114 -6.58 6.77 -23.17
N GLY A 115 -6.63 7.07 -21.87
CA GLY A 115 -6.89 6.09 -20.82
C GLY A 115 -5.64 5.36 -20.34
N GLY A 116 -5.82 4.36 -19.48
CA GLY A 116 -4.74 3.53 -18.97
C GLY A 116 -5.12 2.70 -17.73
N MET A 117 -4.24 1.77 -17.35
CA MET A 117 -4.38 1.02 -16.10
C MET A 117 -4.33 1.97 -14.90
N HIS A 118 -5.35 1.91 -14.05
CA HIS A 118 -5.54 2.83 -12.94
C HIS A 118 -5.13 2.20 -11.60
N HIS A 119 -5.59 0.98 -11.32
CA HIS A 119 -5.18 0.21 -10.15
C HIS A 119 -5.40 -1.29 -10.33
N ILE A 120 -4.91 -2.06 -9.36
CA ILE A 120 -5.23 -3.48 -9.19
C ILE A 120 -5.93 -3.67 -7.84
N CYS A 121 -6.86 -4.62 -7.79
CA CYS A 121 -7.53 -4.99 -6.55
C CYS A 121 -7.20 -6.44 -6.19
N ILE A 122 -6.66 -6.66 -4.99
CA ILE A 122 -6.30 -7.99 -4.49
C ILE A 122 -7.14 -8.29 -3.27
N GLU A 123 -7.72 -9.49 -3.24
CA GLU A 123 -8.52 -9.95 -2.11
C GLU A 123 -7.63 -10.19 -0.89
N VAL A 124 -8.18 -10.01 0.30
CA VAL A 124 -7.51 -10.34 1.56
C VAL A 124 -8.46 -11.12 2.45
N ASN A 125 -7.95 -12.12 3.16
CA ASN A 125 -8.71 -12.87 4.16
C ASN A 125 -8.04 -12.73 5.53
N ILE A 126 -8.83 -12.56 6.58
CA ILE A 126 -8.31 -12.55 7.94
C ILE A 126 -8.04 -14.00 8.39
N ARG A 127 -6.83 -14.27 8.89
CA ARG A 127 -6.54 -15.50 9.61
C ARG A 127 -7.03 -15.32 11.04
N LEU A 128 -8.29 -15.66 11.29
CA LEU A 128 -8.71 -15.97 12.66
C LEU A 128 -7.97 -17.24 13.08
N GLY A 129 -7.21 -17.14 14.16
CA GLY A 129 -6.46 -18.24 14.76
C GLY A 129 -7.37 -19.22 15.48
#